data_AF-A0A350ALA3-F1
#
_entry.id   AF-A0A350ALA3-F1
#
_cell.length_a   1.000
_cell.length_b   1.000
_cell.length_c   1.000
_cell.angle_alpha   90.00
_cell.angle_beta   90.00
_cell.angle_gamma   90.00
#
_symmetry.space_group_name_H-M   'P 1'
#
loop_
_entity.id
_entity.type
_entity.pdbx_description
1 polymer ?
#
loop_
_entity_poly.entity_id
_entity_poly.type
_entity_poly.pdbx_seq_one_letter_code
_entity_poly.pdbx_strand_id
1 'polypeptide(L)'
;LSGYLYTDGVQYVAEQGGAYWLVDKILFITRAKVKLQEFGVWKLAVREDRSATLVCEDGNYHKLFEEKIDWTDFPLEKVELWFENGVLILPSEH
;
A
#
# COMPACT_ATOMS: atom_id res chain seq x y z
N LEU A 1 7.40 -8.29 19.94
CA LEU A 1 7.63 -7.44 18.75
C LEU A 1 7.65 -8.36 17.54
N SER A 2 6.50 -8.64 16.93
CA SER A 2 6.45 -9.14 15.54
C SER A 2 5.65 -8.09 14.77
N GLY A 3 6.34 -7.02 14.37
CA GLY A 3 5.76 -6.01 13.48
C GLY A 3 5.71 -6.57 12.06
N TYR A 4 4.78 -6.07 11.25
CA TYR A 4 4.88 -6.27 9.82
C TYR A 4 6.16 -5.62 9.29
N LEU A 5 6.73 -6.21 8.25
CA LEU A 5 7.97 -5.79 7.61
C LEU A 5 7.69 -5.22 6.22
N TYR A 6 8.70 -4.61 5.61
CA TYR A 6 8.67 -4.24 4.19
C TYR A 6 10.06 -4.44 3.57
N THR A 7 10.13 -4.63 2.26
CA THR A 7 11.38 -4.87 1.52
C THR A 7 12.16 -3.59 1.25
N ASP A 8 13.43 -3.74 0.87
CA ASP A 8 14.28 -2.64 0.41
C ASP A 8 13.66 -1.91 -0.79
N GLY A 9 12.96 -2.61 -1.69
CA GLY A 9 12.24 -1.99 -2.79
C GLY A 9 11.10 -1.08 -2.33
N VAL A 10 10.32 -1.51 -1.34
CA VAL A 10 9.29 -0.67 -0.71
C VAL A 10 9.92 0.52 0.02
N GLN A 11 11.03 0.31 0.72
CA GLN A 11 11.79 1.39 1.35
C GLN A 11 12.22 2.44 0.32
N TYR A 12 12.77 1.99 -0.82
CA TYR A 12 13.19 2.87 -1.90
C TYR A 12 12.03 3.72 -2.43
N VAL A 13 10.84 3.12 -2.64
CA VAL A 13 9.63 3.86 -3.03
C VAL A 13 9.24 4.89 -1.97
N ALA A 14 9.32 4.54 -0.68
CA ALA A 14 9.00 5.46 0.41
C ALA A 14 10.00 6.63 0.48
N GLU A 15 11.29 6.37 0.32
CA GLU A 15 12.34 7.39 0.37
C GLU A 15 12.29 8.33 -0.84
N GLN A 16 12.27 7.79 -2.05
CA GLN A 16 12.28 8.60 -3.28
C GLN A 16 10.93 9.27 -3.53
N GLY A 17 9.84 8.63 -3.08
CA GLY A 17 8.48 9.13 -3.26
C GLY A 17 7.96 10.00 -2.11
N GLY A 18 8.74 10.22 -1.05
CA GLY A 18 8.25 10.87 0.17
C GLY A 18 7.06 10.14 0.81
N ALA A 19 6.97 8.82 0.59
CA ALA A 19 5.75 8.03 0.77
C ALA A 19 5.77 7.13 2.02
N TYR A 20 6.57 7.45 3.04
CA TYR A 20 6.53 6.73 4.32
C TYR A 20 5.12 6.76 4.94
N TRP A 21 4.37 7.85 4.74
CA TRP A 21 2.97 7.95 5.14
C TRP A 21 2.09 6.85 4.51
N LEU A 22 2.39 6.43 3.28
CA LEU A 22 1.64 5.40 2.56
C LEU A 22 1.93 4.02 3.16
N VAL A 23 3.21 3.72 3.43
CA VAL A 23 3.64 2.48 4.08
C VAL A 23 3.00 2.35 5.47
N ASP A 24 3.10 3.38 6.31
CA ASP A 24 2.51 3.39 7.65
C ASP A 24 0.99 3.18 7.60
N LYS A 25 0.31 3.88 6.68
CA LYS A 25 -1.14 3.76 6.47
C LYS A 25 -1.53 2.33 6.07
N ILE A 26 -0.83 1.76 5.08
CA ILE A 26 -1.09 0.39 4.61
C ILE A 26 -0.91 -0.62 5.75
N LEU A 27 0.21 -0.58 6.46
CA LEU A 27 0.49 -1.53 7.54
C LEU A 27 -0.51 -1.39 8.70
N PHE A 28 -0.87 -0.14 9.05
CA PHE A 28 -1.89 0.12 10.07
C PHE A 28 -3.25 -0.45 9.67
N ILE A 29 -3.73 -0.16 8.45
CA ILE A 29 -5.05 -0.62 7.99
C ILE A 29 -5.08 -2.14 7.81
N THR A 30 -4.01 -2.72 7.26
CA THR A 30 -3.83 -4.17 7.12
C THR A 30 -4.02 -4.86 8.47
N ARG A 31 -3.38 -4.33 9.52
CA ARG A 31 -3.47 -4.89 10.87
C ARG A 31 -4.82 -4.65 11.54
N ALA A 32 -5.34 -3.42 11.43
CA ALA A 32 -6.45 -2.96 12.26
C ALA A 32 -7.82 -3.26 11.65
N LYS A 33 -7.95 -3.17 10.32
CA LYS A 33 -9.25 -3.23 9.63
C LYS A 33 -9.42 -4.49 8.81
N VAL A 34 -8.45 -4.80 7.95
CA VAL A 34 -8.61 -5.90 6.98
C VAL A 34 -8.28 -7.26 7.60
N LYS A 35 -7.27 -7.30 8.50
CA LYS A 35 -6.73 -8.53 9.08
C LYS A 35 -6.29 -9.54 8.02
N LEU A 36 -5.66 -9.05 6.95
CA LEU A 36 -5.04 -9.90 5.93
C LEU A 36 -4.04 -10.84 6.60
N GLN A 37 -4.22 -12.14 6.38
CA GLN A 37 -3.33 -13.16 6.95
C GLN A 37 -2.34 -13.70 5.93
N GLU A 38 -2.73 -13.84 4.67
CA GLU A 38 -1.92 -14.53 3.65
C GLU A 38 -1.47 -13.59 2.53
N PHE A 39 -2.40 -12.95 1.83
CA PHE A 39 -2.10 -12.11 0.66
C PHE A 39 -3.09 -10.96 0.51
N GLY A 40 -2.61 -9.76 0.14
CA GLY A 40 -3.47 -8.67 -0.29
C GLY A 40 -2.73 -7.66 -1.17
N VAL A 41 -3.46 -7.05 -2.11
CA VAL A 41 -2.92 -6.07 -3.06
C VAL A 41 -3.36 -4.67 -2.67
N TRP A 42 -2.39 -3.79 -2.45
CA TRP A 42 -2.60 -2.38 -2.18
C TRP A 42 -2.31 -1.55 -3.43
N LYS A 43 -3.30 -0.77 -3.86
CA LYS A 43 -3.21 0.09 -5.04
C LYS A 43 -3.49 1.53 -4.66
N LEU A 44 -2.52 2.41 -4.88
CA LEU A 44 -2.73 3.85 -4.83
C LEU A 44 -2.86 4.36 -6.27
N ALA A 45 -3.92 5.11 -6.55
CA ALA A 45 -4.12 5.82 -7.82
C ALA A 45 -4.26 7.32 -7.54
N VAL A 46 -3.34 8.11 -8.06
CA VAL A 46 -3.29 9.58 -7.93
C VAL A 46 -3.88 10.20 -9.20
N ARG A 47 -4.75 11.19 -9.02
CA ARG A 47 -5.40 11.94 -10.10
C ARG A 47 -4.65 13.22 -10.42
N GLU A 48 -4.98 13.83 -11.56
CA GLU A 48 -4.38 15.09 -12.02
C GLU A 48 -4.55 16.25 -11.01
N ASP A 49 -5.66 16.26 -10.26
CA ASP A 49 -5.95 17.25 -9.21
C ASP A 49 -5.23 16.97 -7.88
N ARG A 50 -4.33 15.99 -7.85
CA ARG A 50 -3.59 15.49 -6.67
C ARG A 50 -4.44 14.79 -5.62
N SER A 51 -5.74 14.58 -5.85
CA SER A 51 -6.51 13.62 -5.06
C SER A 51 -6.07 12.19 -5.38
N ALA A 52 -6.28 11.25 -4.47
CA ALA A 52 -5.94 9.85 -4.70
C ALA A 52 -7.00 8.90 -4.14
N THR A 53 -6.95 7.65 -4.60
CA THR A 53 -7.75 6.55 -4.06
C THR A 53 -6.81 5.41 -3.68
N LEU A 54 -6.88 4.98 -2.43
CA LEU A 54 -6.16 3.84 -1.90
C LEU A 54 -7.14 2.66 -1.77
N VAL A 55 -6.81 1.54 -2.40
CA VAL A 55 -7.65 0.34 -2.42
C VAL A 55 -6.84 -0.84 -1.90
N CYS A 56 -7.50 -1.72 -1.14
CA CYS A 56 -6.99 -3.04 -0.80
C CYS A 56 -7.89 -4.12 -1.41
N GLU A 57 -7.28 -5.11 -2.05
CA GLU A 57 -7.93 -6.28 -2.63
C GLU A 57 -7.33 -7.58 -2.06
N ASP A 58 -8.09 -8.67 -2.08
CA ASP A 58 -7.66 -10.00 -1.60
C ASP A 58 -6.89 -10.84 -2.63
N GLY A 59 -6.58 -10.28 -3.80
CA GLY A 59 -5.97 -10.99 -4.93
C GLY A 59 -6.95 -11.72 -5.86
N ASN A 60 -8.23 -11.86 -5.46
CA ASN A 60 -9.31 -12.42 -6.28
C ASN A 60 -10.27 -11.35 -6.78
N TYR A 61 -9.77 -10.12 -6.97
CA TYR A 61 -10.54 -8.93 -7.35
C TYR A 61 -11.65 -8.56 -6.35
N HIS A 62 -11.64 -9.10 -5.13
CA HIS A 62 -12.56 -8.69 -4.08
C HIS A 62 -11.99 -7.49 -3.33
N LYS A 63 -12.72 -6.38 -3.36
CA LYS A 63 -12.33 -5.14 -2.68
C LYS A 63 -12.60 -5.25 -1.18
N LEU A 64 -11.54 -5.20 -0.38
CA LEU A 64 -11.59 -5.28 1.08
C LEU A 64 -11.63 -3.90 1.74
N PHE A 65 -11.04 -2.90 1.09
CA PHE A 65 -10.94 -1.55 1.63
C PHE A 65 -10.85 -0.51 0.50
N GLU A 66 -11.40 0.66 0.75
CA GLU A 66 -11.24 1.85 -0.09
C GLU A 66 -11.18 3.09 0.78
N GLU A 67 -10.24 3.97 0.48
CA GLU A 67 -10.12 5.31 1.08
C GLU A 67 -9.84 6.33 -0.01
N LYS A 68 -10.61 7.43 0.03
CA LYS A 68 -10.32 8.62 -0.75
C LYS A 68 -9.35 9.49 0.04
N ILE A 69 -8.33 9.98 -0.66
CA ILE A 69 -7.33 10.89 -0.13
C ILE A 69 -7.54 12.20 -0.87
N ASP A 70 -7.89 13.26 -0.14
CA ASP A 70 -8.22 14.55 -0.76
C ASP A 70 -7.01 15.19 -1.45
N TRP A 71 -5.80 14.93 -0.95
CA TRP A 71 -4.56 15.44 -1.53
C TRP A 71 -3.34 14.58 -1.17
N THR A 72 -2.42 14.40 -2.12
CA THR A 72 -1.10 13.81 -1.90
C THR A 72 -0.03 14.41 -2.82
N ASP A 73 1.20 14.46 -2.33
CA ASP A 73 2.42 14.81 -3.07
C ASP A 73 3.13 13.60 -3.69
N PHE A 74 2.55 12.39 -3.61
CA PHE A 74 3.15 11.20 -4.20
C PHE A 74 3.46 11.43 -5.71
N PRO A 75 4.69 11.16 -6.16
CA PRO A 75 5.14 11.66 -7.46
C PRO A 75 4.61 10.85 -8.65
N LEU A 76 4.15 9.62 -8.44
CA LEU A 76 3.64 8.75 -9.51
C LEU A 76 2.11 8.76 -9.55
N GLU A 77 1.56 8.55 -10.74
CA GLU A 77 0.12 8.39 -10.96
C GLU A 77 -0.44 7.14 -10.29
N LYS A 78 0.39 6.12 -10.07
CA LYS A 78 0.00 4.91 -9.36
C LYS A 78 1.18 4.17 -8.76
N VAL A 79 0.91 3.40 -7.71
CA VAL A 79 1.81 2.36 -7.19
C VAL A 79 0.98 1.17 -6.72
N GLU A 80 1.54 -0.01 -6.89
CA GLU A 80 0.99 -1.27 -6.40
C GLU A 80 2.01 -1.92 -5.46
N LEU A 81 1.56 -2.31 -4.27
CA LEU A 81 2.34 -3.00 -3.24
C LEU A 81 1.58 -4.26 -2.80
N TRP A 82 2.28 -5.37 -2.57
CA TRP A 82 1.67 -6.62 -2.14
C TRP A 82 1.99 -6.88 -0.67
N PHE A 83 1.01 -7.31 0.11
CA PHE A 83 1.20 -7.71 1.49
C PHE A 83 1.09 -9.22 1.58
N GLU A 84 2.19 -9.88 1.94
CA GLU A 84 2.31 -11.33 1.95
C GLU A 84 3.02 -11.83 3.17
N ASN A 85 2.42 -12.79 3.88
CA ASN A 85 3.04 -13.46 5.03
C ASN A 85 3.66 -12.49 6.06
N GLY A 86 3.06 -11.31 6.25
CA GLY A 86 3.55 -10.30 7.18
C GLY A 86 4.55 -9.29 6.60
N VAL A 87 4.82 -9.32 5.30
CA VAL A 87 5.79 -8.44 4.61
C VAL A 87 5.09 -7.66 3.50
N LEU A 88 5.31 -6.36 3.42
CA LEU A 88 4.92 -5.51 2.31
C LEU A 88 6.04 -5.46 1.27
N ILE A 89 5.74 -5.84 0.03
CA ILE A 89 6.73 -6.04 -1.04
C ILE A 89 6.29 -5.31 -2.33
N LEU A 90 7.22 -5.10 -3.25
CA LEU A 90 6.87 -4.75 -4.63
C LEU A 90 6.45 -6.00 -5.41
N PRO A 91 5.54 -5.88 -6.40
CA PRO A 91 5.17 -7.02 -7.27
C PRO A 91 6.35 -7.66 -8.00
N SER A 92 7.44 -6.90 -8.23
CA SER A 92 8.66 -7.40 -8.88
C SER A 92 9.58 -8.19 -7.94
N GLU A 93 9.32 -8.20 -6.64
CA GLU A 93 10.11 -8.89 -5.62
C GLU A 93 9.47 -10.21 -5.16
N HIS A 94 8.32 -10.57 -5.74
CA HIS A 94 7.63 -11.85 -5.56
C HIS A 94 8.14 -12.90 -6.56
#